data_AF-A0A535JE50-F1
#
_entry.id   AF-A0A535JE50-F1
#
_cell.length_a   1.000
_cell.length_b   1.000
_cell.length_c   1.000
_cell.angle_alpha   90.00
_cell.angle_beta   90.00
_cell.angle_gamma   90.00
#
_symmetry.space_group_name_H-M   'P 1'
#
loop_
_entity.id
_entity.type
_entity.pdbx_description
1 polymer ?
#
loop_
_entity_poly.entity_id
_entity_poly.type
_entity_poly.pdbx_seq_one_letter_code
_entity_poly.pdbx_strand_id
1 'polypeptide(L)'
;MQFQVMLGSLLGDGRLTGLPRQRLLRIAHRAERREYVQWKYDRLGPFAGELREFEGGLVGFETISHPLFDDLARLFGNRFARHDVIERLLRPLGLAVWLCDVGRLELRASTFSSGQRELALAS
;
A
#
# COMPACT_ATOMS: atom_id res chain seq x y z
N MET A 1 -13.40 1.08 -1.46
CA MET A 1 -12.61 -0.13 -1.14
C MET A 1 -11.29 -0.17 -1.90
N GLN A 2 -11.29 -0.14 -3.23
CA GLN A 2 -10.07 -0.23 -4.07
C GLN A 2 -9.03 0.86 -3.77
N PHE A 3 -9.47 2.11 -3.60
CA PHE A 3 -8.60 3.22 -3.20
C PHE A 3 -7.78 2.91 -1.94
N GLN A 4 -8.36 2.24 -0.93
CA GLN A 4 -7.62 1.90 0.30
C GLN A 4 -6.56 0.82 0.04
N VAL A 5 -6.78 -0.10 -0.91
CA VAL A 5 -5.76 -1.08 -1.32
C VAL A 5 -4.60 -0.38 -2.05
N MET A 6 -4.91 0.57 -2.95
CA MET A 6 -3.89 1.37 -3.63
C MET A 6 -3.10 2.24 -2.64
N LEU A 7 -3.81 2.93 -1.74
CA LEU A 7 -3.22 3.81 -0.74
C LEU A 7 -2.32 3.05 0.24
N GLY A 8 -2.82 1.94 0.79
CA GLY A 8 -2.03 1.06 1.66
C GLY A 8 -0.80 0.52 0.95
N SER A 9 -0.95 0.15 -0.33
CA SER A 9 0.19 -0.33 -1.13
C SER A 9 1.26 0.74 -1.34
N LEU A 10 0.86 1.98 -1.63
CA LEU A 10 1.80 3.10 -1.79
C LEU A 10 2.50 3.51 -0.48
N LEU A 11 1.87 3.29 0.66
CA LEU A 11 2.50 3.49 1.97
C LEU A 11 3.51 2.38 2.29
N GLY A 12 3.27 1.18 1.76
CA GLY A 12 4.15 0.01 1.83
C GLY A 12 5.19 -0.01 0.70
N ASP A 13 5.15 -1.04 -0.13
CA ASP A 13 6.15 -1.32 -1.17
C ASP A 13 5.69 -1.05 -2.61
N GLY A 14 4.43 -0.66 -2.79
CA GLY A 14 3.87 -0.24 -4.06
C GLY A 14 4.55 1.02 -4.59
N ARG A 15 4.78 1.07 -5.90
CA ARG A 15 5.51 2.18 -6.52
C ARG A 15 4.72 2.78 -7.68
N LEU A 16 4.64 4.11 -7.72
CA LEU A 16 4.21 4.81 -8.94
C LEU A 16 5.36 4.82 -9.96
N THR A 17 5.09 4.37 -11.17
CA THR A 17 6.04 4.43 -12.30
C THR A 17 5.44 5.28 -13.42
N GLY A 18 6.26 5.67 -14.39
CA GLY A 18 5.83 6.47 -15.54
C GLY A 18 5.89 7.99 -15.33
N LEU A 19 5.71 8.71 -16.44
CA LEU A 19 5.66 10.17 -16.50
C LEU A 19 4.29 10.71 -16.07
N PRO A 20 4.17 12.01 -15.74
CA PRO A 20 2.86 12.62 -15.52
C PRO A 20 1.88 12.33 -16.66
N ARG A 21 0.63 12.00 -16.34
CA ARG A 21 -0.44 11.54 -17.26
C ARG A 21 -0.27 10.13 -17.84
N GLN A 22 0.84 9.46 -17.53
CA GLN A 22 1.14 8.08 -17.91
C GLN A 22 1.42 7.19 -16.68
N ARG A 23 1.09 7.70 -15.48
CA ARG A 23 1.43 7.02 -14.24
C ARG A 23 0.57 5.78 -14.04
N LEU A 24 1.22 4.75 -13.53
CA LEU A 24 0.59 3.53 -13.07
C LEU A 24 1.13 3.14 -11.69
N LEU A 25 0.40 2.28 -10.99
CA LEU A 25 0.85 1.65 -9.77
C LEU A 25 1.42 0.27 -10.07
N ARG A 26 2.69 0.05 -9.73
CA ARG A 26 3.31 -1.27 -9.71
C ARG A 26 3.16 -1.89 -8.32
N ILE A 27 2.62 -3.11 -8.30
CA ILE A 27 2.58 -3.99 -7.13
C ILE A 27 3.45 -5.19 -7.47
N ALA A 28 4.50 -5.43 -6.69
CA ALA A 28 5.40 -6.56 -6.87
C ALA A 28 5.92 -7.03 -5.51
N HIS A 29 5.80 -8.33 -5.23
CA HIS A 29 6.25 -8.98 -4.00
C HIS A 29 7.13 -10.18 -4.35
N ARG A 30 7.88 -10.73 -3.39
CA ARG A 30 8.59 -12.00 -3.61
C ARG A 30 7.62 -13.14 -3.92
N ALA A 31 8.07 -14.12 -4.69
CA ALA A 31 7.23 -15.23 -5.17
C ALA A 31 6.47 -15.98 -4.07
N GLU A 32 7.01 -16.06 -2.84
CA GLU A 32 6.36 -16.72 -1.69
C GLU A 32 5.05 -16.01 -1.27
N ARG A 33 4.86 -14.76 -1.70
CA ARG A 33 3.66 -13.95 -1.41
C ARG A 33 2.67 -13.92 -2.58
N ARG A 34 2.74 -14.86 -3.52
CA ARG A 34 1.88 -14.89 -4.72
C ARG A 34 0.39 -14.80 -4.42
N GLU A 35 -0.09 -15.48 -3.38
CA GLU A 35 -1.51 -15.42 -2.99
C GLU A 35 -1.93 -14.01 -2.56
N TYR A 36 -1.04 -13.29 -1.87
CA TYR A 36 -1.30 -11.92 -1.46
C TYR A 36 -1.29 -10.95 -2.66
N VAL A 37 -0.42 -11.19 -3.65
CA VAL A 37 -0.45 -10.46 -4.91
C VAL A 37 -1.76 -10.74 -5.66
N GLN A 38 -2.20 -11.99 -5.73
CA GLN A 38 -3.48 -12.36 -6.33
C GLN A 38 -4.65 -11.68 -5.63
N TRP A 39 -4.65 -11.64 -4.30
CA TRP A 39 -5.66 -10.91 -3.54
C TRP A 39 -5.70 -9.42 -3.92
N LYS A 40 -4.55 -8.75 -4.07
CA LYS A 40 -4.50 -7.35 -4.52
C LYS A 40 -4.99 -7.21 -5.97
N TYR A 41 -4.62 -8.14 -6.84
CA TYR A 41 -5.05 -8.19 -8.23
C TYR A 41 -6.58 -8.23 -8.32
N ASP A 42 -7.20 -9.17 -7.61
CA ASP A 42 -8.67 -9.34 -7.58
C ASP A 42 -9.37 -8.09 -7.02
N ARG A 43 -8.78 -7.45 -6.00
CA ARG A 43 -9.33 -6.22 -5.41
C ARG A 43 -9.23 -5.01 -6.33
N LEU A 44 -8.17 -4.90 -7.12
CA LEU A 44 -8.01 -3.78 -8.06
C LEU A 44 -8.77 -4.02 -9.38
N GLY A 45 -9.07 -5.28 -9.71
CA GLY A 45 -10.01 -5.66 -10.75
C GLY A 45 -9.70 -4.97 -12.08
N PRO A 46 -10.60 -4.12 -12.62
CA PRO A 46 -10.39 -3.46 -13.92
C PRO A 46 -9.13 -2.59 -14.00
N PHE A 47 -8.57 -2.14 -12.86
CA PHE A 47 -7.33 -1.40 -12.87
C PHE A 47 -6.11 -2.31 -13.08
N ALA A 48 -6.18 -3.59 -12.72
CA ALA A 48 -5.04 -4.49 -12.79
C ALA A 48 -4.76 -4.88 -14.25
N GLY A 49 -3.55 -4.60 -14.72
CA GLY A 49 -2.99 -5.22 -15.92
C GLY A 49 -2.53 -6.64 -15.63
N GLU A 50 -1.86 -7.27 -16.58
CA GLU A 50 -1.47 -8.69 -16.50
C GLU A 50 -0.58 -9.02 -15.29
N LEU A 51 -0.91 -10.14 -14.63
CA LEU A 51 -0.07 -10.74 -13.60
C LEU A 51 1.15 -11.41 -14.25
N ARG A 52 2.35 -11.07 -13.80
CA ARG A 52 3.61 -11.58 -14.37
C ARG A 52 4.72 -11.68 -13.33
N GLU A 53 5.81 -12.32 -13.75
CA GLU A 53 7.06 -12.31 -13.01
C GLU A 53 7.91 -11.12 -13.45
N PHE A 54 8.60 -10.52 -12.48
CA PHE A 54 9.59 -9.47 -12.69
C PHE A 54 10.99 -10.00 -12.33
N GLU A 55 12.01 -9.28 -12.77
CA GLU A 55 13.40 -9.56 -12.40
C GLU A 55 13.58 -9.66 -10.88
N GLY A 56 14.50 -10.53 -10.45
CA GLY A 56 14.81 -10.73 -9.04
C GLY A 56 13.82 -11.65 -8.29
N GLY A 57 13.03 -12.46 -9.01
CA GLY A 57 12.10 -13.43 -8.41
C GLY A 57 10.86 -12.78 -7.78
N LEU A 58 10.47 -11.61 -8.29
CA LEU A 58 9.26 -10.92 -7.87
C LEU A 58 8.07 -11.36 -8.74
N VAL A 59 6.89 -11.44 -8.14
CA VAL A 59 5.61 -11.65 -8.83
C VAL A 59 4.71 -10.45 -8.57
N GLY A 60 3.98 -10.02 -9.59
CA GLY A 60 3.17 -8.81 -9.46
C GLY A 60 2.43 -8.42 -10.71
N PHE A 61 1.88 -7.21 -10.69
CA PHE A 61 1.21 -6.60 -11.82
C PHE A 61 1.41 -5.08 -11.78
N GLU A 62 1.18 -4.46 -12.92
CA GLU A 62 1.06 -3.02 -13.04
C GLU A 62 -0.40 -2.68 -13.32
N THR A 63 -0.90 -1.58 -12.77
CA THR A 63 -2.21 -1.11 -13.16
C THR A 63 -2.19 -0.53 -14.58
N ILE A 64 -3.36 -0.33 -15.18
CA ILE A 64 -3.49 0.61 -16.29
C ILE A 64 -3.03 2.00 -15.85
N SER A 65 -2.59 2.80 -16.81
CA SER A 65 -2.33 4.23 -16.56
C SER A 65 -3.64 4.94 -16.25
N HIS A 66 -3.66 5.80 -15.22
CA HIS A 66 -4.87 6.51 -14.82
C HIS A 66 -4.54 7.87 -14.15
N PRO A 67 -5.29 8.96 -14.44
CA PRO A 67 -5.04 10.29 -13.85
C PRO A 67 -5.01 10.31 -12.31
N LEU A 68 -5.76 9.42 -11.65
CA LEU A 68 -5.72 9.22 -10.19
C LEU A 68 -4.28 9.06 -9.66
N PHE A 69 -3.39 8.44 -10.42
CA PHE A 69 -2.01 8.23 -9.99
C PHE A 69 -1.16 9.50 -10.04
N ASP A 70 -1.54 10.50 -10.84
CA ASP A 70 -0.94 11.84 -10.76
C ASP A 70 -1.36 12.57 -9.50
N ASP A 71 -2.64 12.46 -9.12
CA ASP A 71 -3.15 13.04 -7.87
C ASP A 71 -2.48 12.39 -6.66
N LEU A 72 -2.37 11.06 -6.66
CA LEU A 72 -1.62 10.33 -5.63
C LEU A 72 -0.14 10.73 -5.62
N ALA A 73 0.52 10.88 -6.77
CA ALA A 73 1.92 11.31 -6.81
C ALA A 73 2.15 12.67 -6.13
N ARG A 74 1.21 13.62 -6.30
CA ARG A 74 1.28 14.92 -5.61
C ARG A 74 1.13 14.77 -4.10
N LEU A 75 0.23 13.91 -3.65
CA LEU A 75 -0.02 13.65 -2.22
C LEU A 75 1.18 12.96 -1.53
N PHE A 76 1.97 12.18 -2.26
CA PHE A 76 3.15 11.49 -1.73
C PHE A 76 4.48 12.20 -2.02
N GLY A 77 4.49 13.28 -2.81
CA GLY A 77 5.69 14.00 -3.23
C GLY A 77 6.36 14.86 -2.14
N ASN A 78 5.70 15.07 -1.00
CA ASN A 78 6.24 15.82 0.15
C ASN A 78 5.96 15.04 1.46
N ARG A 79 6.95 15.00 2.36
CA ARG A 79 6.83 14.37 3.69
C ARG A 79 5.64 14.92 4.50
N PHE A 80 5.35 16.22 4.44
CA PHE A 80 4.21 16.83 5.13
C PHE A 80 2.87 16.33 4.56
N ALA A 81 2.76 16.25 3.23
CA ALA A 81 1.56 15.76 2.56
C ALA A 81 1.28 14.28 2.90
N ARG A 82 2.32 13.47 3.14
CA ARG A 82 2.16 12.07 3.58
C ARG A 82 1.47 11.96 4.94
N HIS A 83 1.75 12.86 5.89
CA HIS A 83 1.11 12.84 7.20
C HIS A 83 -0.39 13.12 7.09
N ASP A 84 -0.76 14.17 6.35
CA ASP A 84 -2.16 14.53 6.10
C ASP A 84 -2.93 13.41 5.41
N VAL A 85 -2.28 12.71 4.48
CA VAL A 85 -2.85 11.53 3.81
C VAL A 85 -3.17 10.42 4.81
N ILE A 86 -2.24 10.14 5.74
CA ILE A 86 -2.44 9.12 6.78
C ILE A 86 -3.62 9.52 7.68
N GLU A 87 -3.62 10.74 8.22
CA GLU A 87 -4.66 11.18 9.16
C GLU A 87 -6.04 11.27 8.51
N ARG A 88 -6.12 11.82 7.30
CA ARG A 88 -7.41 12.16 6.68
C ARG A 88 -7.96 11.04 5.81
N LEU A 89 -7.11 10.27 5.13
CA LEU A 89 -7.52 9.35 4.07
C LEU A 89 -7.35 7.89 4.43
N LEU A 90 -6.42 7.53 5.33
CA LEU A 90 -6.21 6.14 5.69
C LEU A 90 -7.40 5.61 6.50
N ARG A 91 -7.84 4.41 6.16
CA ARG A 91 -8.92 3.67 6.85
C ARG A 91 -8.40 2.28 7.21
N PRO A 92 -9.11 1.51 8.07
CA PRO A 92 -8.61 0.22 8.57
C PRO A 92 -8.12 -0.74 7.48
N LEU A 93 -8.81 -0.81 6.33
CA LEU A 93 -8.36 -1.65 5.21
C LEU A 93 -7.00 -1.20 4.63
N GLY A 94 -6.80 0.10 4.44
CA GLY A 94 -5.55 0.62 3.91
C GLY A 94 -4.40 0.43 4.90
N LEU A 95 -4.68 0.59 6.20
CA LEU A 95 -3.72 0.29 7.26
C LEU A 95 -3.35 -1.20 7.25
N ALA A 96 -4.33 -2.11 7.14
CA ALA A 96 -4.07 -3.55 7.07
C ALA A 96 -3.19 -3.91 5.84
N VAL A 97 -3.47 -3.32 4.67
CA VAL A 97 -2.62 -3.51 3.48
C VAL A 97 -1.21 -2.98 3.72
N TRP A 98 -1.07 -1.79 4.29
CA TRP A 98 0.24 -1.22 4.60
C TRP A 98 1.05 -2.10 5.56
N LEU A 99 0.42 -2.58 6.63
CA LEU A 99 1.04 -3.50 7.59
C LEU A 99 1.46 -4.80 6.91
N CYS A 100 0.60 -5.38 6.08
CA CYS A 100 0.95 -6.58 5.31
C CYS A 100 2.13 -6.35 4.37
N ASP A 101 2.25 -5.20 3.73
CA ASP A 101 3.36 -4.90 2.80
C ASP A 101 4.69 -4.78 3.51
N VAL A 102 4.74 -4.00 4.60
CA VAL A 102 5.96 -3.81 5.40
C VAL A 102 6.33 -5.09 6.16
N GLY A 103 5.35 -5.96 6.43
CA GLY A 103 5.52 -7.22 7.12
C GLY A 103 5.45 -7.05 8.64
N ARG A 104 6.47 -7.56 9.35
CA ARG A 104 6.42 -7.67 10.81
C ARG A 104 6.63 -6.30 11.47
N LEU A 105 5.58 -5.72 12.02
CA LEU A 105 5.70 -4.59 12.95
C LEU A 105 6.06 -5.11 14.34
N GLU A 106 7.23 -4.72 14.86
CA GLU A 106 7.51 -4.85 16.30
C GLU A 106 6.82 -3.70 17.04
N LEU A 107 5.64 -3.99 17.60
CA LEU A 107 5.00 -3.11 18.56
C LEU A 107 5.69 -3.27 19.91
N ARG A 108 6.56 -2.34 20.29
CA ARG A 108 7.19 -2.35 21.60
C ARG A 108 6.27 -1.68 22.60
N ALA A 109 5.96 -2.35 23.71
CA ALA A 109 5.14 -1.74 24.77
C ALA A 109 5.67 -0.36 25.18
N SER A 110 6.99 -0.18 25.18
CA SER A 110 7.67 1.08 25.47
C SER A 110 7.31 2.25 24.53
N THR A 111 6.86 1.99 23.30
CA THR A 111 6.48 3.04 22.33
C THR A 111 5.05 3.54 22.50
N PHE A 112 4.23 2.86 23.31
CA PHE A 112 2.87 3.30 23.62
C PHE A 112 2.86 4.23 24.83
N SER A 113 1.94 5.19 24.84
CA SER A 113 1.64 6.00 26.04
C SER A 113 1.05 5.11 27.14
N SER A 114 1.12 5.56 28.40
CA SER A 114 0.63 4.77 29.54
C SER A 114 -0.85 4.34 29.37
N GLY A 115 -1.72 5.24 28.89
CA GLY A 115 -3.13 4.92 28.63
C GLY A 115 -3.34 3.95 27.46
N GLN A 116 -2.50 3.98 26.43
CA GLN A 116 -2.57 3.02 25.32
C GLN A 116 -2.13 1.61 25.76
N ARG A 117 -1.20 1.50 26.71
CA ARG A 117 -0.77 0.21 27.28
C ARG A 117 -1.88 -0.45 28.10
N GLU A 118 -2.58 0.33 28.92
CA GLU A 118 -3.70 -0.17 29.73
C GLU A 118 -4.82 -0.71 28.84
N LEU A 119 -5.18 0.01 27.76
CA LEU A 119 -6.18 -0.44 26.81
C LEU A 119 -5.80 -1.72 26.06
N ALA A 120 -4.52 -1.87 25.69
CA ALA A 120 -4.04 -3.06 24.98
C ALA A 120 -3.97 -4.31 25.87
N LEU A 121 -3.85 -4.15 27.19
CA LEU A 121 -3.82 -5.24 28.17
C LEU A 121 -5.22 -5.61 28.71
N ALA A 122 -6.24 -4.79 28.45
CA ALA A 122 -7.60 -4.98 28.94
C ALA A 122 -8.51 -5.79 27.98
N SER A 123 -7.96 -6.31 26.88
CA SER A 123 -8.62 -7.10 25.84
C SER A 123 -7.95 -8.46 25.66
#